data_AF-A0A5C4YDB4-F1
#
_entry.id   AF-A0A5C4YDB4-F1
#
_cell.length_a   1.000
_cell.length_b   1.000
_cell.length_c   1.000
_cell.angle_alpha   90.00
_cell.angle_beta   90.00
_cell.angle_gamma   90.00
#
_symmetry.space_group_name_H-M   'P 1'
#
loop_
_entity.id
_entity.type
_entity.pdbx_description
1 polymer ?
#
loop_
_entity_poly.entity_id
_entity_poly.type
_entity_poly.pdbx_seq_one_letter_code
_entity_poly.pdbx_strand_id
1 'polypeptide(L)' 'MDLEQIYKDCGAYLQGHFLLSSGKHSEFYLQSAKVLENPKLAARLCDELAKIIAEFNIE' A
#
# COMPACT_ATOMS: atom_id res chain seq x y z
N MET A 1 5.10 -12.02 0.63
CA MET A 1 5.65 -10.67 0.94
C MET A 1 4.83 -10.09 2.08
N ASP A 2 5.45 -9.53 3.12
CA ASP A 2 4.72 -8.90 4.23
C ASP A 2 4.44 -7.42 3.89
N LEU A 3 3.22 -7.13 3.43
CA LEU A 3 2.82 -5.78 3.04
C LEU A 3 2.71 -4.83 4.24
N GLU A 4 2.24 -5.33 5.38
CA GLU A 4 2.07 -4.49 6.57
C GLU A 4 3.43 -4.00 7.06
N GLN A 5 4.42 -4.90 7.14
CA GLN A 5 5.77 -4.54 7.54
C GLN A 5 6.41 -3.55 6.55
N ILE A 6 6.20 -3.72 5.23
CA ILE A 6 6.66 -2.76 4.22
C ILE A 6 6.08 -1.36 4.48
N TYR A 7 4.78 -1.26 4.74
CA TYR A 7 4.15 0.03 5.03
C TYR A 7 4.66 0.65 6.34
N LYS A 8 4.94 -0.17 7.38
CA LYS A 8 5.56 0.30 8.61
C LYS A 8 6.98 0.81 8.38
N ASP A 9 7.81 0.05 7.66
CA ASP A 9 9.21 0.40 7.36
C ASP A 9 9.33 1.68 6.53
N CYS A 10 8.40 1.91 5.60
CA CYS A 10 8.32 3.14 4.82
C CYS A 10 7.70 4.33 5.59
N GLY A 11 7.28 4.15 6.85
CA GLY A 11 6.53 5.17 7.59
C GLY A 11 5.21 5.57 6.92
N ALA A 12 4.64 4.65 6.15
CA ALA A 12 3.39 4.78 5.40
C ALA A 12 2.17 4.26 6.18
N TYR A 13 2.39 3.44 7.21
CA TYR A 13 1.35 3.00 8.15
C TYR A 13 1.20 4.00 9.29
N LEU A 14 0.26 4.94 9.17
CA LEU A 14 0.03 5.98 10.17
C LEU A 14 -1.04 5.57 11.16
N GLN A 15 -0.80 5.84 12.45
CA GLN A 15 -1.75 5.66 13.54
C GLN A 15 -2.10 7.02 14.16
N GLY A 16 -3.39 7.28 14.35
CA GLY A 16 -3.90 8.58 14.78
C GLY A 16 -5.44 8.62 14.76
N HIS A 17 -6.03 9.76 14.44
CA HIS A 17 -7.47 9.90 14.23
C HIS A 17 -7.72 10.59 12.90
N PHE A 18 -8.14 9.82 11.90
CA PHE A 18 -8.30 10.29 10.53
C PHE A 18 -9.77 10.29 10.11
N LEU A 19 -10.21 11.38 9.47
CA LEU A 19 -11.47 11.41 8.71
C LEU A 19 -11.17 11.00 7.27
N LEU A 20 -11.71 9.88 6.84
CA LEU A 20 -11.50 9.34 5.49
C LEU A 20 -12.40 10.05 4.47
N SER A 21 -12.06 9.92 3.18
CA SER A 21 -12.87 10.46 2.08
C SER A 21 -14.31 9.89 2.03
N SER A 22 -14.54 8.74 2.67
CA SER A 22 -15.87 8.16 2.85
C SER A 22 -16.72 8.84 3.94
N GLY A 23 -16.15 9.81 4.67
CA GLY A 23 -16.77 10.43 5.84
C GLY A 23 -16.67 9.60 7.13
N LYS A 24 -16.05 8.41 7.08
CA LYS A 24 -15.82 7.56 8.26
C LYS A 24 -14.54 7.93 8.98
N HIS A 25 -14.53 7.75 10.29
CA HIS A 25 -13.32 7.88 11.10
C HIS A 25 -12.55 6.57 11.15
N SER A 26 -11.22 6.65 11.15
CA SER A 26 -10.31 5.52 11.25
C SER A 26 -9.14 5.87 12.16
N GLU A 27 -8.66 4.89 12.92
CA GLU A 27 -7.42 5.01 13.70
C GLU A 27 -6.17 4.91 12.82
N PHE A 28 -6.33 4.43 11.58
CA PHE A 28 -5.24 4.18 10.65
C PHE A 28 -5.43 4.89 9.32
N TYR A 29 -4.31 5.32 8.73
CA TYR A 29 -4.24 5.86 7.38
C TYR A 29 -2.99 5.36 6.67
N LEU A 30 -3.15 4.94 5.41
CA LEU A 30 -2.05 4.43 4.58
C LEU A 30 -1.59 5.49 3.59
N GLN A 31 -0.35 5.94 3.72
CA GLN A 31 0.30 6.87 2.79
C GLN A 31 1.13 6.12 1.73
N SER A 32 0.47 5.50 0.75
CA SER A 32 1.15 4.69 -0.29
C SER A 32 2.21 5.46 -1.07
N ALA A 33 2.13 6.80 -1.15
CA ALA A 33 3.17 7.63 -1.76
C ALA A 33 4.56 7.35 -1.17
N LYS A 34 4.67 7.23 0.16
CA LYS A 34 5.95 6.92 0.84
C LYS A 34 6.51 5.53 0.51
N VAL A 35 5.63 4.57 0.19
CA VAL A 35 6.06 3.24 -0.27
C VAL A 35 6.62 3.32 -1.70
N LEU A 36 5.96 4.13 -2.55
CA LEU A 36 6.30 4.29 -3.96
C LEU A 36 7.50 5.20 -4.21
N GLU A 37 7.94 5.98 -3.22
CA GLU A 37 9.16 6.81 -3.27
C GLU A 37 10.43 5.98 -3.52
N ASN A 38 10.44 4.68 -3.18
CA ASN A 38 11.54 3.77 -3.50
C ASN A 38 11.23 2.98 -4.79
N PRO A 39 11.85 3.30 -5.94
CA PRO A 39 11.52 2.66 -7.22
C PRO A 39 11.76 1.15 -7.24
N LYS A 40 12.76 0.65 -6.50
CA LYS A 40 13.05 -0.80 -6.42
C LYS A 40 11.99 -1.56 -5.62
N LEU A 41 11.43 -0.91 -4.59
CA LEU A 41 10.32 -1.48 -3.83
C LEU A 41 9.04 -1.42 -4.66
N ALA A 42 8.76 -0.28 -5.30
CA ALA A 42 7.62 -0.11 -6.18
C ALA A 42 7.60 -1.14 -7.32
N ALA A 43 8.73 -1.34 -8.01
CA ALA A 43 8.84 -2.35 -9.06
C ALA A 43 8.50 -3.76 -8.56
N ARG A 44 9.04 -4.17 -7.41
CA ARG A 44 8.72 -5.48 -6.80
C ARG A 44 7.23 -5.61 -6.45
N LEU A 45 6.62 -4.55 -5.92
CA LEU A 45 5.18 -4.54 -5.63
C LEU A 45 4.34 -4.65 -6.92
N CYS A 46 4.75 -3.96 -7.99
CA CYS A 46 4.11 -4.06 -9.30
C CYS A 46 4.24 -5.46 -9.91
N ASP A 47 5.40 -6.11 -9.81
CA ASP A 47 5.59 -7.47 -10.30
C ASP A 47 4.68 -8.47 -9.58
N GLU A 48 4.53 -8.34 -8.27
CA GLU A 48 3.61 -9.19 -7.48
C GLU A 48 2.15 -8.91 -7.83
N LEU A 49 1.77 -7.64 -8.02
CA LEU A 49 0.43 -7.28 -8.47
C LEU A 49 0.12 -7.82 -9.88
N ALA A 50 1.09 -7.76 -10.80
CA ALA A 50 0.94 -8.27 -12.16
C ALA A 50 0.68 -9.79 -12.18
N LYS A 51 1.36 -10.55 -11.32
CA LYS A 51 1.10 -11.99 -11.15
C LYS A 51 -0.34 -12.24 -10.72
N ILE A 52 -0.83 -11.48 -9.73
CA ILE A 52 -2.22 -11.61 -9.26
C ILE A 52 -3.19 -11.29 -10.40
N ILE A 53 -2.99 -10.19 -11.14
CA ILE A 53 -3.87 -9.82 -12.26
C ILE A 53 -3.91 -10.92 -13.33
N ALA A 54 -2.76 -11.51 -13.66
CA ALA A 54 -2.67 -12.60 -14.63
C ALA A 54 -3.45 -13.85 -14.19
N GLU A 55 -3.50 -14.16 -12.89
CA GLU A 55 -4.32 -15.26 -12.35
C GLU A 55 -5.82 -15.05 -12.56
N PHE A 56 -6.28 -13.79 -12.64
CA PHE A 56 -7.69 -13.45 -12.86
C PHE A 56 -8.08 -13.34 -14.34
N ASN A 57 -7.17 -13.61 -15.29
CA ASN A 57 -7.40 -13.50 -16.74
C ASN A 57 -7.99 -12.15 -17.18
N ILE A 58 -7.55 -11.05 -16.56
CA ILE A 58 -7.95 -9.69 -16.93
C ILE A 58 -6.88 -9.15 -17.90
N GLU A 59 -7.28 -8.89 -19.15
CA GLU A 59 -6.43 -8.26 -20.20
C GLU A 59 -6.47 -6.74 -20.15
#